data_AF-A0A936PH77-F1
#
_entry.id   AF-A0A936PH77-F1
#
_cell.length_a   1.000
_cell.length_b   1.000
_cell.length_c   1.000
_cell.angle_alpha   90.00
_cell.angle_beta   90.00
_cell.angle_gamma   90.00
#
_symmetry.space_group_name_H-M   'P 1'
#
loop_
_entity.id
_entity.type
_entity.pdbx_description
1 polymer ?
#
loop_
_entity_poly.entity_id
_entity_poly.type
_entity_poly.pdbx_seq_one_letter_code
_entity_poly.pdbx_strand_id
1 'polypeptide(L)'
;MELNDAEISLVAGIILKDNGHLFPSTYPDIPLNLTMLKTSLVKAGIVAEKNEIPDIMERVELALAAIVPLKWSNYGSIAILLNQQYPDEDLLEISVQRVAELTKALPNFKDDGMPEEDVMDSIIYTWISLTDEDLDLTEDEAWI
;
A
#
# COMPACT_ATOMS: atom_id res chain seq x y z
N MET A 1 -23.21 1.62 -4.56
CA MET A 1 -23.13 2.46 -3.35
C MET A 1 -21.69 2.42 -2.91
N GLU A 2 -20.97 3.54 -3.04
CA GLU A 2 -19.56 3.58 -2.64
C GLU A 2 -19.43 3.42 -1.13
N LEU A 3 -18.55 2.50 -0.70
CA LEU A 3 -18.23 2.32 0.71
C LEU A 3 -17.52 3.57 1.22
N ASN A 4 -17.86 4.02 2.41
CA ASN A 4 -17.11 5.09 3.07
C ASN A 4 -15.84 4.55 3.76
N ASP A 5 -14.94 5.44 4.19
CA ASP A 5 -13.64 5.04 4.75
C ASP A 5 -13.75 4.26 6.06
N ALA A 6 -14.82 4.45 6.84
CA ALA A 6 -15.06 3.67 8.05
C ALA A 6 -15.46 2.23 7.71
N GLU A 7 -16.23 2.03 6.64
CA GLU A 7 -16.58 0.69 6.13
C GLU A 7 -15.36 -0.03 5.56
N ILE A 8 -14.52 0.67 4.79
CA ILE A 8 -13.24 0.13 4.29
C ILE A 8 -12.34 -0.29 5.46
N SER A 9 -12.19 0.59 6.46
CA SER A 9 -11.38 0.31 7.66
C SER A 9 -11.93 -0.88 8.45
N LEU A 10 -13.26 -1.01 8.55
CA LEU A 10 -13.91 -2.16 9.20
C LEU A 10 -13.58 -3.46 8.47
N VAL A 11 -13.68 -3.48 7.13
CA VAL A 11 -13.37 -4.64 6.30
C VAL A 11 -11.89 -5.03 6.46
N ALA A 12 -10.97 -4.08 6.38
CA ALA A 12 -9.54 -4.32 6.61
C ALA A 12 -9.27 -4.89 8.02
N GLY A 13 -9.92 -4.35 9.05
CA GLY A 13 -9.82 -4.85 10.42
C GLY A 13 -10.32 -6.29 10.59
N ILE A 14 -11.40 -6.67 9.90
CA ILE A 14 -11.89 -8.06 9.87
C ILE A 14 -10.86 -8.97 9.20
N ILE A 15 -10.29 -8.55 8.06
CA ILE A 15 -9.27 -9.32 7.35
C ILE A 15 -8.06 -9.58 8.23
N LEU A 16 -7.53 -8.55 8.88
CA LEU A 16 -6.41 -8.68 9.81
C LEU A 16 -6.74 -9.63 10.96
N LYS A 17 -7.93 -9.51 11.56
CA LYS A 17 -8.36 -10.39 12.66
C LYS A 17 -8.41 -11.86 12.24
N ASP A 18 -8.98 -12.15 11.07
CA ASP A 18 -9.19 -13.53 10.61
C ASP A 18 -7.93 -14.15 9.99
N ASN A 19 -7.05 -13.33 9.41
CA ASN A 19 -5.87 -13.78 8.66
C ASN A 19 -4.57 -13.30 9.30
N GLY A 20 -4.58 -12.99 10.60
CA GLY A 20 -3.43 -12.46 11.34
C GLY A 20 -2.16 -13.32 11.24
N HIS A 21 -2.32 -14.63 11.00
CA HIS A 21 -1.23 -15.57 10.80
C HIS A 21 -0.44 -15.36 9.50
N LEU A 22 -0.94 -14.54 8.57
CA LEU A 22 -0.25 -14.15 7.33
C LEU A 22 0.68 -12.96 7.52
N PHE A 23 0.71 -12.34 8.71
CA PHE A 23 1.48 -11.11 8.98
C PHE A 23 2.57 -11.32 10.05
N PRO A 24 3.74 -10.69 9.92
CA PRO A 24 4.17 -9.82 8.81
C PRO A 24 4.33 -10.60 7.50
N SER A 25 3.91 -9.99 6.39
CA SER A 25 3.94 -10.61 5.07
C SER A 25 5.38 -10.79 4.58
N THR A 26 5.66 -11.89 3.88
CA THR A 26 6.93 -12.11 3.17
C THR A 26 6.92 -11.54 1.75
N TYR A 27 5.78 -11.00 1.30
CA TYR A 27 5.60 -10.45 -0.04
C TYR A 27 5.84 -8.93 -0.06
N PRO A 28 6.26 -8.37 -1.21
CA PRO A 28 6.37 -6.92 -1.43
C PRO A 28 5.09 -6.15 -1.11
N ASP A 29 3.96 -6.71 -1.51
CA ASP A 29 2.64 -6.17 -1.27
C ASP A 29 1.90 -7.00 -0.21
N ILE A 30 1.02 -6.34 0.53
CA ILE A 30 0.19 -7.00 1.52
C ILE A 30 -0.83 -7.90 0.79
N PRO A 31 -0.79 -9.23 1.01
CA PRO A 31 -1.61 -10.14 0.24
C PRO A 31 -3.09 -9.95 0.57
N LEU A 32 -3.83 -9.50 -0.43
CA LEU A 32 -5.29 -9.44 -0.40
C LEU A 32 -5.84 -10.19 -1.62
N ASN A 33 -6.70 -11.19 -1.38
CA ASN A 33 -7.37 -11.90 -2.47
C ASN A 33 -8.90 -11.78 -2.38
N LEU A 34 -9.57 -12.06 -3.50
CA LEU A 34 -11.02 -11.91 -3.63
C LEU A 34 -11.82 -12.71 -2.59
N THR A 35 -11.29 -13.85 -2.14
CA THR A 35 -11.96 -14.67 -1.13
C THR A 35 -11.92 -13.98 0.23
N MET A 36 -10.75 -13.47 0.63
CA MET A 36 -10.59 -12.69 1.88
C MET A 36 -11.52 -11.47 1.88
N LEU A 37 -11.57 -10.73 0.77
CA LEU A 37 -12.44 -9.57 0.61
C LEU A 37 -13.92 -9.96 0.75
N LYS A 38 -14.40 -10.94 -0.04
CA LYS A 38 -15.80 -11.36 -0.02
C LYS A 38 -16.25 -11.86 1.36
N THR A 39 -15.43 -12.68 2.03
CA THR A 39 -15.74 -13.18 3.37
C THR A 39 -15.86 -12.04 4.37
N SER A 40 -15.00 -11.01 4.25
CA SER A 40 -14.98 -9.89 5.17
C SER A 40 -16.12 -8.90 4.93
N LEU A 41 -16.49 -8.65 3.67
CA LEU A 41 -17.70 -7.90 3.32
C LEU A 41 -18.96 -8.54 3.90
N VAL A 42 -19.10 -9.87 3.77
CA VAL A 42 -20.24 -10.61 4.35
C VAL A 42 -20.27 -10.48 5.88
N LYS A 43 -19.10 -10.58 6.55
CA LYS A 43 -19.01 -10.40 8.01
C LYS A 43 -19.31 -8.97 8.46
N ALA A 44 -18.99 -7.98 7.65
CA ALA A 44 -19.34 -6.58 7.87
C ALA A 44 -20.81 -6.27 7.59
N GLY A 45 -21.56 -7.20 6.99
CA GLY A 45 -22.95 -6.98 6.55
C GLY A 45 -23.05 -6.07 5.33
N ILE A 46 -21.98 -5.96 4.54
CA ILE A 46 -21.89 -5.09 3.37
C ILE A 46 -22.14 -5.92 2.10
N VAL A 47 -22.96 -5.36 1.20
CA VAL A 47 -23.21 -5.91 -0.13
C VAL A 47 -22.51 -5.01 -1.14
N ALA A 48 -21.63 -5.59 -1.95
CA ALA A 48 -20.93 -4.91 -3.03
C ALA A 48 -21.33 -5.52 -4.38
N GLU A 49 -21.53 -4.66 -5.38
CA GLU A 49 -21.76 -5.06 -6.75
C GLU A 49 -20.45 -5.49 -7.42
N LYS A 50 -20.54 -6.33 -8.47
CA LYS A 50 -19.34 -6.90 -9.12
C LYS A 50 -18.40 -5.83 -9.70
N ASN A 51 -18.97 -4.76 -10.22
CA ASN A 51 -18.26 -3.60 -10.78
C ASN A 51 -17.57 -2.75 -9.71
N GLU A 52 -17.98 -2.83 -8.44
CA GLU A 52 -17.37 -2.10 -7.34
C GLU A 52 -16.17 -2.85 -6.74
N ILE A 53 -16.06 -4.15 -7.01
CA ILE A 53 -15.01 -5.00 -6.43
C ILE A 53 -13.59 -4.49 -6.67
N PRO A 54 -13.20 -4.03 -7.88
CA PRO A 54 -11.84 -3.54 -8.11
C PRO A 54 -11.47 -2.35 -7.21
N ASP A 55 -12.33 -1.32 -7.15
CA ASP A 55 -12.13 -0.14 -6.28
C ASP A 55 -12.08 -0.53 -4.80
N ILE A 56 -13.00 -1.38 -4.36
CA ILE A 56 -13.02 -1.85 -2.96
C ILE A 56 -11.75 -2.65 -2.66
N MET A 57 -11.26 -3.45 -3.60
CA MET A 57 -10.03 -4.24 -3.45
C MET A 57 -8.86 -3.32 -3.14
N GLU A 58 -8.66 -2.29 -3.96
CA GLU A 58 -7.58 -1.31 -3.84
C GLU A 58 -7.65 -0.55 -2.51
N ARG A 59 -8.84 -0.01 -2.19
CA ARG A 59 -9.05 0.76 -0.94
C ARG A 59 -8.87 -0.10 0.31
N VAL A 60 -9.32 -1.36 0.28
CA VAL A 60 -9.13 -2.30 1.40
C VAL A 60 -7.68 -2.74 1.51
N GLU A 61 -6.97 -2.96 0.40
CA GLU A 61 -5.54 -3.31 0.40
C GLU A 61 -4.73 -2.22 1.08
N LEU A 62 -4.99 -0.97 0.72
CA LEU A 62 -4.37 0.19 1.33
C LEU A 62 -4.69 0.31 2.83
N ALA A 63 -5.96 0.22 3.19
CA ALA A 63 -6.36 0.30 4.59
C ALA A 63 -5.77 -0.85 5.42
N LEU A 64 -5.59 -2.03 4.81
CA LEU A 64 -4.92 -3.16 5.41
C LEU A 64 -3.41 -2.88 5.57
N ALA A 65 -2.75 -2.38 4.53
CA ALA A 65 -1.35 -1.98 4.55
C ALA A 65 -1.04 -0.97 5.66
N ALA A 66 -1.97 -0.08 5.99
CA ALA A 66 -1.83 0.90 7.06
C ALA A 66 -1.91 0.33 8.49
N ILE A 67 -2.43 -0.90 8.68
CA ILE A 67 -2.69 -1.49 10.01
C ILE A 67 -1.91 -2.78 10.28
N VAL A 68 -1.48 -3.52 9.25
CA VAL A 68 -0.71 -4.75 9.44
C VAL A 68 0.74 -4.48 9.81
N PRO A 69 1.43 -5.34 10.57
CA PRO A 69 2.87 -5.20 10.82
C PRO A 69 3.67 -5.18 9.52
N LEU A 70 4.38 -4.08 9.25
CA LEU A 70 5.25 -3.93 8.08
C LEU A 70 6.72 -4.18 8.42
N LYS A 71 7.44 -4.67 7.41
CA LYS A 71 8.91 -4.82 7.38
C LYS A 71 9.46 -4.30 6.06
N TRP A 72 10.79 -4.14 5.97
CA TRP A 72 11.46 -3.66 4.76
C TRP A 72 11.10 -4.45 3.51
N SER A 73 10.89 -5.77 3.62
CA SER A 73 10.48 -6.61 2.50
C SER A 73 9.11 -6.26 1.92
N ASN A 74 8.28 -5.47 2.61
CA ASN A 74 6.98 -5.00 2.13
C ASN A 74 7.11 -3.68 1.33
N TYR A 75 8.13 -3.58 0.48
CA TYR A 75 8.53 -2.33 -0.17
C TYR A 75 7.44 -1.72 -1.05
N GLY A 76 6.58 -2.52 -1.69
CA GLY A 76 5.50 -2.02 -2.53
C GLY A 76 4.40 -1.34 -1.70
N SER A 77 3.95 -2.01 -0.63
CA SER A 77 3.00 -1.41 0.32
C SER A 77 3.59 -0.20 1.06
N ILE A 78 4.90 -0.21 1.36
CA ILE A 78 5.58 0.96 1.92
C ILE A 78 5.53 2.13 0.94
N ALA A 79 5.92 1.93 -0.32
CA ALA A 79 5.91 2.97 -1.35
C ALA A 79 4.52 3.60 -1.53
N ILE A 80 3.46 2.79 -1.58
CA ILE A 80 2.08 3.28 -1.66
C ILE A 80 1.73 4.16 -0.45
N LEU A 81 2.06 3.72 0.76
CA LEU A 81 1.76 4.48 1.98
C LEU A 81 2.57 5.79 2.07
N LEU A 82 3.81 5.77 1.59
CA LEU A 82 4.65 6.97 1.50
C LEU A 82 4.08 7.97 0.49
N ASN A 83 3.67 7.50 -0.70
CA ASN A 83 3.03 8.33 -1.71
C ASN A 83 1.77 9.04 -1.19
N GLN A 84 0.97 8.34 -0.39
CA GLN A 84 -0.24 8.95 0.18
C GLN A 84 0.03 9.95 1.30
N GLN A 85 1.06 9.73 2.11
CA GLN A 85 1.39 10.63 3.23
C GLN A 85 2.23 11.82 2.77
N TYR A 86 3.03 11.65 1.72
CA TYR A 86 3.98 12.63 1.21
C TYR A 86 3.90 12.74 -0.32
N PRO A 87 2.74 13.09 -0.90
CA PRO A 87 2.55 13.12 -2.35
C PRO A 87 3.41 14.16 -3.07
N ASP A 88 3.82 15.21 -2.36
CA ASP A 88 4.63 16.32 -2.89
C ASP A 88 6.14 16.14 -2.61
N GLU A 89 6.59 14.97 -2.14
CA GLU A 89 8.00 14.73 -1.87
C GLU A 89 8.79 14.68 -3.20
N ASP A 90 9.89 15.44 -3.30
CA ASP A 90 10.72 15.47 -4.51
C ASP A 90 11.54 14.18 -4.61
N LEU A 91 11.04 13.22 -5.38
CA LEU A 91 11.66 11.90 -5.55
C LEU A 91 12.94 11.93 -6.40
N LEU A 92 13.20 13.00 -7.15
CA LEU A 92 14.45 13.13 -7.92
C LEU A 92 15.64 13.48 -7.04
N GLU A 93 15.39 14.20 -5.94
CA GLU A 93 16.41 14.61 -4.97
C GLU A 93 16.31 13.86 -3.63
N ILE A 94 15.36 12.93 -3.47
CA ILE A 94 15.16 12.21 -2.22
C ILE A 94 16.38 11.34 -1.87
N SER A 95 16.85 11.47 -0.63
CA SER A 95 17.94 10.63 -0.12
C SER A 95 17.42 9.32 0.45
N VAL A 96 18.24 8.26 0.36
CA VAL A 96 18.00 6.97 1.05
C VAL A 96 17.72 7.15 2.54
N GLN A 97 18.44 8.08 3.19
CA GLN A 97 18.21 8.40 4.60
C GLN A 97 16.80 8.95 4.83
N ARG A 98 16.34 9.87 3.98
CA ARG A 98 14.98 10.43 4.06
C ARG A 98 13.92 9.34 3.90
N VAL A 99 14.07 8.45 2.92
CA VAL A 99 13.13 7.32 2.73
C VAL A 99 13.11 6.41 3.95
N ALA A 100 14.27 6.12 4.54
CA ALA A 100 14.35 5.30 5.74
C ALA A 100 13.66 5.96 6.96
N GLU A 101 13.85 7.27 7.13
CA GLU A 101 13.20 8.05 8.20
C GLU A 101 11.68 8.04 8.03
N LEU A 102 11.19 8.29 6.81
CA LEU A 102 9.76 8.27 6.50
C LEU A 102 9.14 6.88 6.72
N THR A 103 9.82 5.83 6.27
CA THR A 103 9.36 4.45 6.44
C THR A 103 9.29 4.07 7.92
N LYS A 104 10.32 4.40 8.70
CA LYS A 104 10.33 4.14 10.15
C LYS A 104 9.32 4.97 10.92
N ALA A 105 8.83 6.08 10.35
CA ALA A 105 7.75 6.89 10.94
C ALA A 105 6.36 6.28 10.74
N LEU A 106 6.19 5.28 9.86
CA LEU A 106 4.92 4.58 9.69
C LEU A 106 4.53 3.85 11.00
N PRO A 107 3.30 4.04 11.51
CA PRO A 107 2.91 3.61 12.86
C PRO A 107 2.93 2.08 13.06
N ASN A 108 2.74 1.34 11.98
CA ASN A 108 2.70 -0.11 11.92
C ASN A 108 4.01 -0.75 11.43
N PHE A 109 5.05 0.04 11.15
CA PHE A 109 6.38 -0.48 10.84
C PHE A 109 7.03 -1.10 12.08
N LYS A 110 7.59 -2.31 11.95
CA LYS A 110 8.13 -3.10 13.08
C LYS A 110 9.55 -3.61 12.87
N ASP A 111 10.19 -3.23 11.76
CA ASP A 111 11.57 -3.63 11.49
C ASP A 111 12.56 -2.59 12.06
N ASP A 112 13.42 -3.02 12.96
CA ASP A 112 14.45 -2.17 13.58
C ASP A 112 15.77 -2.18 12.78
N GLY A 113 15.89 -3.08 11.80
CA GLY A 113 17.06 -3.20 10.93
C GLY A 113 17.24 -2.02 9.97
N MET A 114 18.30 -2.13 9.18
CA MET A 114 18.46 -1.35 7.96
C MET A 114 18.17 -2.27 6.76
N PRO A 115 17.47 -1.76 5.74
CA PRO A 115 17.23 -2.54 4.53
C PRO A 115 18.53 -2.78 3.77
N GLU A 116 18.52 -3.82 2.95
CA GLU A 116 19.51 -3.97 1.88
C GLU A 116 19.29 -2.86 0.83
N GLU A 117 20.34 -2.54 0.08
CA GLU A 117 20.33 -1.45 -0.91
C GLU A 117 19.26 -1.67 -1.98
N ASP A 118 19.10 -2.91 -2.44
CA ASP A 118 18.09 -3.31 -3.44
C ASP A 118 16.65 -3.11 -2.96
N VAL A 119 16.38 -3.35 -1.67
CA VAL A 119 15.07 -3.11 -1.06
C VAL A 119 14.78 -1.62 -1.00
N MET A 120 15.77 -0.80 -0.65
CA MET A 120 15.62 0.65 -0.63
C MET A 120 15.34 1.20 -2.03
N ASP A 121 16.13 0.76 -3.02
CA ASP A 121 15.94 1.12 -4.41
C ASP A 121 14.55 0.72 -4.90
N SER A 122 14.07 -0.47 -4.50
CA SER A 122 12.72 -0.95 -4.84
C SER A 122 11.63 -0.03 -4.27
N ILE A 123 11.77 0.45 -3.03
CA ILE A 123 10.82 1.44 -2.46
C ILE A 123 10.81 2.71 -3.31
N ILE A 124 11.98 3.24 -3.63
CA ILE A 124 12.12 4.52 -4.36
C ILE A 124 11.54 4.39 -5.77
N TYR A 125 11.92 3.36 -6.53
CA TYR A 125 11.43 3.17 -7.90
C TYR A 125 9.93 2.89 -7.95
N THR A 126 9.41 2.11 -7.02
CA THR A 126 7.95 1.91 -6.93
C THR A 126 7.26 3.23 -6.58
N TRP A 127 7.81 4.03 -5.68
CA TRP A 127 7.24 5.34 -5.35
C TRP A 127 7.24 6.27 -6.57
N ILE A 128 8.35 6.38 -7.30
CA ILE A 128 8.44 7.16 -8.55
C ILE A 128 7.37 6.71 -9.54
N SER A 129 7.21 5.40 -9.76
CA SER A 129 6.22 4.89 -10.71
C SER A 129 4.77 5.27 -10.36
N LEU A 130 4.46 5.44 -9.07
CA LEU A 130 3.12 5.87 -8.62
C LEU A 130 2.88 7.36 -8.83
N THR A 131 3.95 8.17 -8.92
CA THR A 131 3.86 9.61 -9.20
C THR A 131 3.88 9.87 -10.70
N ASP A 132 4.63 9.09 -11.47
CA ASP A 132 4.73 9.21 -12.93
C ASP A 132 3.47 8.72 -13.67
N GLU A 133 2.62 7.88 -13.07
CA GLU A 133 1.31 7.50 -13.65
C GLU A 133 0.35 8.70 -13.82
N ASP A 134 0.60 9.84 -13.15
CA ASP A 134 -0.12 11.10 -13.36
C ASP A 134 0.48 11.98 -14.47
N LEU A 135 1.68 11.66 -14.97
CA LEU A 135 2.30 12.34 -16.10
C LEU A 135 1.89 11.61 -17.38
N ASP A 136 0.76 12.04 -17.93
CA ASP A 136 0.24 11.71 -19.26
C ASP A 136 1.20 12.28 -20.35
N LEU A 137 2.46 11.84 -20.33
CA LEU A 137 3.45 12.14 -21.35
C LEU A 137 3.04 11.34 -22.58
N THR A 138 2.22 11.98 -23.42
CA THR A 138 2.04 11.53 -24.80
C THR A 138 3.42 11.29 -25.40
N GLU A 139 3.63 10.11 -26.01
CA GLU A 139 4.91 9.58 -26.52
C GLU A 139 5.74 10.56 -27.40
N ASP A 140 5.18 11.69 -27.78
CA ASP A 140 5.81 12.74 -28.59
C ASP A 140 6.77 13.68 -27.83
N GLU A 141 6.76 13.71 -26.48
CA GLU A 141 7.62 14.63 -25.70
C GLU A 141 8.91 13.99 -25.14
N ALA A 142 9.08 12.68 -25.27
CA ALA A 142 10.21 11.96 -24.66
C ALA A 142 11.53 11.99 -25.48
N TRP A 143 11.56 12.64 -26.66
CA TRP A 143 12.79 12.80 -27.45
C TRP A 143 12.87 14.17 -28.12
N ILE A 144 13.55 15.13 -27.46
CA ILE A 144 14.20 16.28 -28.11
C ILE A 144 15.67 16.31 -27.71
#